data_AF-A0A1H0KT64-F1
#
_entry.id   AF-A0A1H0KT64-F1
#
_cell.length_a   1.000
_cell.length_b   1.000
_cell.length_c   1.000
_cell.angle_alpha   90.00
_cell.angle_beta   90.00
_cell.angle_gamma   90.00
#
_symmetry.space_group_name_H-M   'P 1'
#
loop_
_entity.id
_entity.type
_entity.pdbx_description
1 polymer ?
#
loop_
_entity_poly.entity_id
_entity_poly.type
_entity_poly.pdbx_seq_one_letter_code
_entity_poly.pdbx_strand_id
1 'polypeptide(L)' 'MSAVPITRDQFVWQEGQSAARARRSRKDNPYRPGSADWRAWTGGFEAV' A
#
# COMPACT_ATOMS: atom_id res chain seq x y z
N MET A 1 -16.73 -0.57 21.14
CA MET A 1 -15.91 -1.22 20.10
C MET A 1 -14.56 -0.53 20.09
N SER A 2 -13.48 -1.20 20.50
CA SER A 2 -12.13 -0.63 20.41
C SER A 2 -11.64 -0.77 18.97
N ALA A 3 -11.44 0.35 18.27
CA ALA A 3 -10.79 0.33 16.98
C ALA A 3 -9.34 -0.15 17.18
N VAL A 4 -8.96 -1.27 16.54
CA VAL A 4 -7.56 -1.67 16.49
C VAL A 4 -6.82 -0.59 15.70
N PRO A 5 -5.76 0.01 16.25
CA PRO A 5 -5.00 1.02 15.53
C PRO A 5 -4.40 0.37 14.27
N ILE A 6 -4.68 0.97 13.12
CA ILE A 6 -4.15 0.52 11.83
C ILE A 6 -2.63 0.68 11.88
N THR A 7 -1.90 -0.40 11.60
CA THR A 7 -0.44 -0.32 11.54
C THR A 7 0.00 0.49 10.33
N ARG A 8 1.21 1.06 10.37
CA ARG A 8 1.80 1.74 9.20
C ARG A 8 1.75 0.84 7.95
N ASP A 9 2.10 -0.42 8.12
CA ASP A 9 2.11 -1.42 7.03
C ASP A 9 0.72 -1.62 6.41
N GLN A 10 -0.33 -1.73 7.25
CA GLN A 10 -1.72 -1.86 6.79
C GLN A 10 -2.20 -0.59 6.06
N PHE A 11 -1.85 0.59 6.56
CA PHE A 11 -2.19 1.85 5.90
C PHE A 11 -1.56 1.93 4.51
N VAL A 12 -0.27 1.61 4.41
CA VAL A 12 0.48 1.64 3.15
C VAL A 12 -0.02 0.57 2.17
N TRP A 13 -0.43 -0.61 2.67
CA TRP A 13 -1.09 -1.63 1.86
C TRP A 13 -2.45 -1.15 1.31
N GLN A 14 -3.27 -0.45 2.11
CA GLN A 14 -4.52 0.15 1.63
C GLN A 14 -4.29 1.28 0.60
N GLU A 15 -3.20 2.05 0.75
CA GLU A 15 -2.79 3.04 -0.24
C GLU A 15 -2.46 2.39 -1.60
N GLY A 16 -1.75 1.26 -1.59
CA GLY A 16 -1.47 0.46 -2.78
C GLY A 16 -2.73 -0.01 -3.49
N GLN A 17 -3.70 -0.57 -2.75
CA GLN A 17 -4.99 -0.95 -3.32
C GLN A 17 -5.72 0.23 -3.96
N SER A 18 -5.70 1.38 -3.30
CA SER A 18 -6.36 2.59 -3.79
C SER A 18 -5.74 3.06 -5.10
N ALA A 19 -4.42 2.97 -5.24
CA ALA A 19 -3.71 3.27 -6.48
C ALA A 19 -4.07 2.30 -7.61
N ALA A 20 -4.18 0.99 -7.33
CA ALA A 20 -4.59 -0.01 -8.31
C ALA A 20 -6.03 0.21 -8.80
N ARG A 21 -6.97 0.47 -7.88
CA ARG A 21 -8.37 0.81 -8.22
C ARG A 21 -8.48 2.08 -9.04
N ALA A 22 -7.59 3.05 -8.80
CA ALA A 22 -7.48 4.28 -9.57
C ALA A 22 -6.74 4.11 -10.92
N ARG A 23 -6.36 2.87 -11.30
CA ARG A 23 -5.60 2.55 -12.53
C ARG A 23 -4.28 3.32 -12.67
N ARG A 24 -3.63 3.62 -11.53
CA ARG A 24 -2.26 4.18 -11.53
C ARG A 24 -1.24 3.13 -11.97
N SER A 25 -0.01 3.55 -12.26
CA SER A 25 1.07 2.61 -12.53
C SER A 25 1.69 2.12 -11.22
N ARG A 26 2.15 0.87 -11.19
CA ARG A 26 3.00 0.37 -10.09
C ARG A 26 4.29 1.19 -9.94
N LYS A 27 4.74 1.84 -11.02
CA LYS A 27 5.91 2.75 -11.00
C LYS A 27 5.67 4.02 -10.19
N ASP A 28 4.41 4.35 -9.90
CA ASP A 28 4.03 5.51 -9.09
C ASP A 28 4.15 5.23 -7.59
N ASN A 29 4.68 4.07 -7.19
CA ASN A 29 4.99 3.76 -5.79
C ASN A 29 6.02 4.80 -5.25
N PRO A 30 5.65 5.63 -4.25
CA PRO A 30 6.51 6.71 -3.78
C PRO A 30 7.62 6.24 -2.84
N TYR A 31 7.58 4.99 -2.39
CA TYR A 31 8.49 4.47 -1.38
C TYR A 31 9.79 3.96 -2.00
N ARG A 32 10.90 4.09 -1.24
CA ARG A 32 12.22 3.59 -1.67
C ARG A 32 12.13 2.10 -2.01
N PRO A 33 12.55 1.66 -3.22
CA PRO A 33 12.52 0.26 -3.61
C PRO A 33 13.16 -0.68 -2.56
N GLY A 34 12.46 -1.77 -2.23
CA GLY A 34 12.90 -2.77 -1.26
C GLY A 34 12.67 -2.42 0.22
N SER A 35 12.24 -1.20 0.56
CA SER A 35 11.82 -0.83 1.92
C SER A 35 10.55 -1.57 2.36
N ALA A 36 10.24 -1.57 3.66
CA ALA A 36 9.01 -2.16 4.19
C ALA A 36 7.77 -1.53 3.55
N ASP A 37 7.66 -0.20 3.57
CA ASP A 37 6.57 0.53 2.94
C ASP A 37 6.46 0.24 1.43
N TRP A 38 7.59 0.11 0.72
CA TRP A 38 7.55 -0.27 -0.70
C TRP A 38 6.93 -1.65 -0.90
N ARG A 39 7.30 -2.64 -0.09
CA ARG A 39 6.74 -4.00 -0.15
C ARG A 39 5.26 -4.01 0.22
N ALA A 40 4.88 -3.29 1.27
CA ALA A 40 3.50 -3.18 1.71
C ALA A 40 2.61 -2.53 0.64
N TRP A 41 3.04 -1.40 0.06
CA TRP A 41 2.31 -0.69 -0.99
C TRP A 41 2.17 -1.57 -2.23
N THR A 42 3.27 -2.21 -2.64
CA THR A 42 3.28 -3.13 -3.77
C THR A 42 2.33 -4.31 -3.54
N GLY A 43 2.35 -4.93 -2.37
CA GLY A 43 1.43 -6.02 -2.04
C GLY A 43 -0.03 -5.58 -2.04
N GLY A 44 -0.30 -4.32 -1.67
CA GLY A 44 -1.62 -3.71 -1.75
C GLY A 44 -2.07 -3.50 -3.20
N PHE A 45 -1.18 -2.99 -4.03
CA PHE A 45 -1.45 -2.74 -5.44
C PHE A 45 -1.72 -4.05 -6.22
N GLU A 46 -1.02 -5.14 -5.90
CA GLU A 46 -1.19 -6.45 -6.55
C GLU A 46 -2.40 -7.25 -6.04
N ALA A 47 -3.01 -6.85 -4.92
CA ALA A 47 -4.13 -7.57 -4.32
C ALA A 47 -5.51 -7.19 -4.90
N VAL A 48 -5.55 -6.24 -5.84
CA VAL A 48 -6.75 -5.75 -6.55
C VAL A 48 -6.81 -6.34 -7.94
#